data_AF-A0A9D1DX51-F1
#
_entry.id   AF-A0A9D1DX51-F1
#
_cell.length_a   1.000
_cell.length_b   1.000
_cell.length_c   1.000
_cell.angle_alpha   90.00
_cell.angle_beta   90.00
_cell.angle_gamma   90.00
#
_symmetry.space_group_name_H-M   'P 1'
#
loop_
_entity.id
_entity.type
_entity.pdbx_description
1 polymer ?
#
loop_
_entity_poly.entity_id
_entity_poly.type
_entity_poly.pdbx_seq_one_letter_code
_entity_poly.pdbx_strand_id
1 'polypeptide(L)' 'MFLSEDDCAYMAGKTLIAGLSGGADSMALCHFLAVHRAVYGWELRAAHLNHCLRGEES' A
#
# COMPACT_ATOMS: atom_id res chain seq x y z
N MET A 1 -8.82 4.31 -6.67
CA MET A 1 -9.08 3.16 -5.79
C MET A 1 -9.72 3.72 -4.53
N PHE A 2 -10.90 3.24 -4.14
CA PHE A 2 -11.61 3.74 -2.96
C PHE A 2 -11.66 2.62 -1.94
N LEU A 3 -11.13 2.86 -0.74
CA LEU A 3 -11.26 1.99 0.42
C LEU A 3 -12.39 2.53 1.29
N SER A 4 -13.36 1.69 1.61
CA SER A 4 -14.43 2.01 2.56
C SER A 4 -14.01 1.71 4.00
N GLU A 5 -14.81 2.16 4.97
CA GLU A 5 -14.61 1.78 6.37
C GLU A 5 -14.80 0.27 6.59
N ASP A 6 -15.72 -0.37 5.88
CA ASP A 6 -15.93 -1.83 5.94
C ASP A 6 -14.69 -2.60 5.46
N ASP A 7 -14.03 -2.12 4.40
CA ASP A 7 -12.76 -2.70 3.93
C ASP A 7 -11.68 -2.58 5.02
N CYS A 8 -11.59 -1.42 5.65
CA CYS A 8 -10.62 -1.17 6.71
C CYS A 8 -10.88 -2.05 7.94
N ALA A 9 -12.14 -2.18 8.35
CA ALA A 9 -12.55 -3.07 9.44
C ALA A 9 -12.23 -4.53 9.12
N TYR A 10 -12.49 -4.98 7.89
CA TYR A 10 -12.12 -6.32 7.45
C TYR A 10 -10.60 -6.56 7.48
N MET A 11 -9.79 -5.55 7.20
CA MET A 11 -8.33 -5.63 7.18
C MET A 11 -7.66 -5.42 8.54
N ALA A 12 -8.41 -4.96 9.56
CA ALA A 12 -7.87 -4.64 10.88
C ALA A 12 -7.08 -5.81 11.50
N GLY A 13 -5.96 -5.48 12.14
CA GLY A 13 -5.05 -6.45 12.77
C GLY A 13 -4.29 -7.38 11.82
N LYS A 14 -4.49 -7.28 10.49
CA LYS A 14 -3.80 -8.14 9.52
C LYS A 14 -2.46 -7.56 9.08
N THR A 15 -1.65 -8.37 8.42
CA THR A 15 -0.51 -7.88 7.63
C THR A 15 -0.97 -7.58 6.21
N LEU A 16 -0.78 -6.34 5.77
CA LEU A 16 -1.10 -5.86 4.43
C LEU A 16 0.19 -5.71 3.63
N ILE A 17 0.17 -6.15 2.37
CA ILE A 17 1.27 -5.96 1.42
C ILE A 17 0.76 -5.04 0.31
N ALA A 18 1.29 -3.81 0.25
CA ALA A 18 0.98 -2.84 -0.78
C ALA A 18 1.95 -3.00 -1.96
N GLY A 19 1.41 -3.35 -3.12
CA GLY A 19 2.15 -3.33 -4.39
C GLY A 19 2.35 -1.90 -4.86
N LEU A 20 3.61 -1.47 -5.03
CA LEU A 20 3.97 -0.14 -5.49
C LEU A 20 4.42 -0.20 -6.95
N SER A 21 3.78 0.55 -7.83
CA SER A 21 4.22 0.72 -9.22
C SER A 21 5.20 1.89 -9.39
N GLY A 22 5.31 2.75 -8.38
CA GLY A 22 6.03 4.04 -8.46
C GLY A 22 5.15 5.20 -8.93
N GLY A 23 3.91 4.93 -9.36
CA GLY A 23 2.94 5.97 -9.74
C GLY A 23 2.28 6.63 -8.52
N ALA A 24 1.76 7.84 -8.72
CA ALA A 24 1.13 8.67 -7.68
C ALA A 24 0.01 7.94 -6.94
N ASP A 25 -0.84 7.19 -7.66
CA ASP A 25 -1.96 6.46 -7.05
C ASP A 25 -1.48 5.38 -6.06
N SER A 26 -0.43 4.63 -6.42
CA SER A 26 0.12 3.58 -5.55
C SER A 26 0.78 4.17 -4.30
N MET A 27 1.42 5.33 -4.44
CA MET A 27 2.02 6.06 -3.32
C MET A 27 0.96 6.68 -2.41
N ALA A 28 -0.13 7.22 -2.98
CA ALA A 28 -1.26 7.75 -2.22
C ALA A 28 -1.95 6.65 -1.41
N LEU A 29 -2.17 5.48 -2.01
CA LEU A 29 -2.69 4.30 -1.31
C LEU A 29 -1.76 3.87 -0.17
N CYS A 30 -0.45 3.75 -0.44
CA CYS A 30 0.53 3.38 0.58
C CYS A 30 0.56 4.38 1.74
N HIS A 31 0.49 5.67 1.43
CA HIS A 31 0.42 6.73 2.43
C HIS A 31 -0.84 6.62 3.29
N PHE A 32 -2.00 6.41 2.67
CA PHE A 32 -3.26 6.19 3.38
C PHE A 32 -3.17 5.01 4.35
N LEU A 33 -2.71 3.85 3.88
CA LEU A 33 -2.56 2.65 4.72
C LEU A 33 -1.56 2.87 5.87
N ALA A 34 -0.48 3.63 5.63
CA ALA A 34 0.54 3.91 6.63
C ALA A 34 0.03 4.81 7.76
N VAL A 35 -0.72 5.87 7.43
CA VAL A 35 -1.31 6.79 8.41
C VAL A 35 -2.34 6.09 9.30
N HIS A 36 -3.12 5.16 8.74
CA HIS A 36 -4.19 4.49 9.46
C HIS A 36 -3.73 3.21 10.19
N ARG A 37 -2.44 2.86 10.14
CA ARG A 37 -1.91 1.64 10.78
C ARG A 37 -2.21 1.57 12.28
N ALA A 38 -2.11 2.70 12.98
CA ALA A 38 -2.33 2.74 14.42
C ALA A 38 -3.82 2.63 14.78
N VAL A 39 -4.69 3.14 13.91
CA VAL A 39 -6.14 3.12 14.09
C VAL A 39 -6.69 1.70 13.96
N TYR A 40 -6.25 0.98 12.92
CA TYR A 40 -6.76 -0.36 12.62
C TYR A 40 -5.83 -1.49 13.08
N GLY A 41 -4.66 -1.17 13.64
CA GLY A 41 -3.70 -2.13 14.16
C GLY A 41 -3.09 -3.08 13.12
N TRP A 42 -3.14 -2.74 11.83
CA TRP A 42 -2.52 -3.55 10.79
C TRP A 42 -1.02 -3.29 10.67
N GLU A 43 -0.29 -4.31 10.24
CA GLU A 43 1.10 -4.21 9.82
C GLU A 43 1.16 -3.94 8.32
N LEU A 44 2.00 -3.00 7.87
CA LEU A 44 2.08 -2.63 6.46
C LEU A 44 3.47 -2.92 5.89
N ARG A 45 3.51 -3.63 4.77
CA ARG A 45 4.72 -3.88 3.98
C ARG A 45 4.55 -3.33 2.58
N ALA A 46 5.55 -2.62 2.07
CA ALA A 46 5.58 -2.16 0.69
C ALA A 46 6.40 -3.13 -0.18
N ALA A 47 5.89 -3.47 -1.35
CA ALA A 47 6.58 -4.31 -2.33
C ALA A 47 6.58 -3.60 -3.69
N HIS A 48 7.77 -3.26 -4.18
CA HIS A 48 7.97 -2.70 -5.51
C HIS A 48 8.61 -3.75 -6.41
N LEU A 49 8.08 -3.92 -7.62
CA LEU A 49 8.66 -4.78 -8.64
C LEU A 49 9.33 -3.91 -9.70
N ASN A 50 10.66 -3.94 -9.74
CA ASN A 50 11.39 -3.37 -10.86
C ASN A 50 11.26 -4.32 -12.05
N HIS A 51 10.53 -3.89 -13.09
CA HIS A 51 10.32 -4.67 -14.31
C HIS A 51 11.54 -4.65 -15.26
N CYS A 52 12.55 -3.82 -14.99
CA CYS A 52 13.76 -3.66 -15.80
C CYS A 52 13.50 -3.31 -17.28
N LEU A 53 12.35 -2.69 -17.59
CA LEU A 53 11.98 -2.33 -18.96
C LEU A 53 12.69 -1.08 -19.49
N ARG A 54 13.34 -0.32 -18.60
CA ARG A 54 13.99 0.97 -18.90
C ARG A 54 15.51 0.97 -18.69
N GLY A 55 16.13 -0.20 -18.50
CA GLY A 55 17.57 -0.26 -18.22
C GLY A 55 17.91 0.28 -16.83
N GLU A 56 18.86 1.21 -16.73
CA GLU A 56 19.37 1.78 -15.47
C GLU A 56 18.44 2.82 -14.80
N GLU A 57 17.31 3.18 -15.43
CA GLU A 57 16.35 4.18 -14.91
C GLU A 57 15.20 3.57 -14.08
N SER A 58 15.51 2.75 -13.07
CA SER A 58 14.49 2.18 -12.17
C SER A 58 14.95 2.12 -10.72
#